data_AF-A0A355AJ06-F1
#
_entry.id   AF-A0A355AJ06-F1
#
_cell.length_a   1.000
_cell.length_b   1.000
_cell.length_c   1.000
_cell.angle_alpha   90.00
_cell.angle_beta   90.00
_cell.angle_gamma   90.00
#
_symmetry.space_group_name_H-M   'P 1'
#
loop_
_entity.id
_entity.type
_entity.pdbx_description
1 polymer ?
#
loop_
_entity_poly.entity_id
_entity_poly.type
_entity_poly.pdbx_seq_one_letter_code
_entity_poly.pdbx_strand_id
1 'polypeptide(L)'
;MAGSTNKVAVDTADESQATVQVIPKIIHQSWKTNTLPLRWKHTVASVRRWHPDWEYRLWDDEAINAYVKKRHPEFYPIFSGFSRNIMRADVIRYILMHDIGGMYCDLDYEFIRPYSYGDSELVLGYEFDQSYGDPCNQIANFVFAS
;
A
#
# COMPACT_ATOMS: atom_id res chain seq x y z
N MET A 1 26.18 -56.19 18.79
CA MET A 1 27.13 -55.31 19.51
C MET A 1 28.21 -54.95 18.50
N ALA A 2 28.31 -53.77 17.89
CA ALA A 2 27.75 -52.45 18.16
C ALA A 2 27.28 -51.82 16.84
N GLY A 3 26.16 -51.09 16.86
CA GLY A 3 25.68 -50.31 15.73
C GLY A 3 26.44 -48.99 15.63
N SER A 4 27.00 -48.69 14.46
CA SER A 4 27.64 -47.42 14.15
C SER A 4 26.62 -46.51 13.47
N THR A 5 26.03 -45.58 14.22
CA THR A 5 25.15 -44.54 13.67
C THR A 5 25.99 -43.36 13.19
N ASN A 6 26.03 -43.15 11.88
CA ASN A 6 26.56 -41.93 11.27
C ASN A 6 25.63 -40.76 11.61
N LYS A 7 26.14 -39.80 12.39
CA LYS A 7 25.51 -38.49 12.61
C LYS A 7 25.74 -37.65 11.36
N VAL A 8 24.71 -37.51 10.53
CA VAL A 8 24.68 -36.49 9.48
C VAL A 8 24.58 -35.13 10.18
N ALA A 9 25.60 -34.29 10.01
CA ALA A 9 25.55 -32.90 10.42
C ALA A 9 24.55 -32.20 9.50
N VAL A 10 23.47 -31.68 10.09
CA VAL A 10 22.52 -30.82 9.40
C VAL A 10 23.18 -29.45 9.32
N ASP A 11 23.51 -29.03 8.09
CA ASP A 11 23.89 -27.65 7.79
C ASP A 11 22.78 -26.73 8.30
N THR A 12 23.09 -25.94 9.32
CA THR A 12 22.23 -24.86 9.78
C THR A 12 22.22 -23.79 8.70
N ALA A 13 21.13 -23.71 7.95
CA ALA A 13 20.85 -22.61 7.05
C ALA A 13 20.91 -21.29 7.83
N ASP A 14 21.62 -20.33 7.26
CA ASP A 14 21.75 -18.95 7.70
C ASP A 14 20.37 -18.35 8.01
N GLU A 15 20.08 -18.15 9.30
CA GLU A 15 18.94 -17.36 9.75
C GLU A 15 19.22 -15.90 9.35
N SER A 16 18.85 -15.55 8.11
CA SER A 16 18.79 -14.15 7.70
C SER A 16 17.90 -13.43 8.71
N GLN A 17 18.49 -12.54 9.52
CA GLN A 17 17.75 -11.65 10.39
C GLN A 17 16.65 -10.99 9.57
N ALA A 18 15.39 -11.34 9.83
CA ALA A 18 14.27 -10.64 9.23
C ALA A 18 14.39 -9.18 9.66
N THR A 19 14.80 -8.33 8.73
CA THR A 19 14.72 -6.88 8.94
C THR A 19 13.26 -6.58 9.19
N VAL A 20 12.91 -6.04 10.35
CA VAL A 20 11.56 -5.55 10.63
C VAL A 20 11.15 -4.69 9.45
N GLN A 21 10.16 -5.14 8.68
CA GLN A 21 9.75 -4.45 7.47
C GLN A 21 8.84 -3.30 7.89
N VAL A 22 9.46 -2.19 8.28
CA VAL A 22 8.76 -0.97 8.63
C VAL A 22 8.15 -0.38 7.35
N ILE A 23 6.91 0.11 7.45
CA ILE A 23 6.21 0.80 6.35
C ILE A 23 7.14 1.84 5.70
N PRO A 24 7.45 1.71 4.39
CA PRO A 24 8.24 2.68 3.65
C PRO A 24 7.64 4.09 3.74
N LYS A 25 8.48 5.13 3.86
CA LYS A 25 8.03 6.52 3.93
C LYS A 25 7.64 7.08 2.56
N ILE A 26 6.62 6.49 1.94
CA ILE A 26 6.12 6.84 0.60
C ILE A 26 4.60 6.99 0.66
N ILE A 27 4.10 8.09 0.13
CA ILE A 27 2.68 8.38 -0.01
C ILE A 27 2.28 8.13 -1.47
N HIS A 28 1.27 7.30 -1.67
CA HIS A 28 0.68 7.01 -2.95
C HIS A 28 -0.73 7.60 -3.01
N GLN A 29 -0.97 8.47 -4.00
CA GLN A 29 -2.31 8.87 -4.40
C GLN A 29 -2.46 8.67 -5.90
N SER A 30 -3.69 8.47 -6.39
CA SER A 30 -3.95 8.34 -7.82
C SER A 30 -4.93 9.38 -8.34
N TRP A 31 -4.71 9.83 -9.57
CA TRP A 31 -5.67 10.68 -10.28
C TRP A 31 -5.67 10.37 -11.77
N LYS A 32 -6.58 10.98 -12.54
CA LYS A 32 -6.62 10.80 -13.99
C LYS A 32 -5.39 11.37 -14.70
N THR A 33 -4.86 12.47 -14.17
CA THR A 33 -3.74 13.22 -14.76
C THR A 33 -2.83 13.78 -13.66
N ASN A 34 -1.65 14.28 -14.04
CA ASN A 34 -0.77 15.00 -13.12
C ASN A 34 -1.27 16.39 -12.69
N THR A 35 -2.46 16.82 -13.13
CA THR A 35 -3.07 18.09 -12.73
C THR A 35 -4.27 17.84 -11.82
N LEU A 36 -4.07 18.11 -10.53
CA LEU A 36 -5.11 17.93 -9.51
C LEU A 36 -6.18 19.03 -9.57
N PRO A 37 -7.48 18.69 -9.43
CA PRO A 37 -8.54 19.67 -9.28
C PRO A 37 -8.34 20.55 -8.04
N LEU A 38 -8.72 21.83 -8.12
CA LEU A 38 -8.59 22.78 -7.01
C LEU A 38 -9.24 22.27 -5.71
N ARG A 39 -10.39 21.59 -5.82
CA ARG A 39 -11.12 21.04 -4.65
C ARG A 39 -10.29 20.05 -3.82
N TRP A 40 -9.32 19.36 -4.41
CA TRP A 40 -8.47 18.37 -3.72
C TRP A 40 -7.12 18.93 -3.27
N LYS A 41 -6.85 20.22 -3.51
CA LYS A 41 -5.59 20.83 -3.05
C LYS A 41 -5.47 20.80 -1.53
N HIS A 42 -6.58 20.99 -0.80
CA HIS A 42 -6.58 21.01 0.66
C HIS A 42 -6.24 19.65 1.25
N THR A 43 -6.94 18.60 0.82
CA THR A 43 -6.77 17.22 1.28
C THR A 43 -5.37 16.70 0.97
N VAL A 44 -4.89 16.88 -0.26
CA VAL A 44 -3.51 16.51 -0.66
C VAL A 44 -2.47 17.28 0.17
N ALA A 45 -2.67 18.57 0.41
CA ALA A 45 -1.78 19.36 1.26
C ALA A 45 -1.79 18.87 2.71
N SER A 46 -2.93 18.44 3.25
CA SER A 46 -3.03 17.89 4.60
C SER A 46 -2.22 16.60 4.75
N VAL A 47 -2.32 15.68 3.79
CA VAL A 47 -1.60 14.41 3.80
C VAL A 47 -0.09 14.68 3.82
N ARG A 48 0.39 15.59 2.95
CA ARG A 48 1.81 15.97 2.90
C ARG A 48 2.26 16.74 4.15
N ARG A 49 1.41 17.60 4.71
CA ARG A 49 1.71 18.37 5.92
C ARG A 49 1.97 17.46 7.12
N TRP A 50 1.19 16.38 7.27
CA TRP A 50 1.33 15.43 8.37
C TRP A 50 2.35 14.32 8.12
N HIS A 51 2.98 14.30 6.95
CA HIS A 51 4.04 13.37 6.55
C HIS A 51 5.19 14.13 5.85
N PRO A 52 5.83 15.10 6.51
CA PRO A 52 6.78 16.01 5.87
C PRO A 52 8.03 15.31 5.33
N ASP A 53 8.42 14.20 5.95
CA ASP A 53 9.63 13.43 5.59
C ASP A 53 9.33 12.28 4.61
N TRP A 54 8.10 12.15 4.13
CA TRP A 54 7.70 11.07 3.24
C TRP A 54 7.75 11.53 1.78
N GLU A 55 8.21 10.64 0.90
CA GLU A 55 8.16 10.86 -0.53
C GLU A 55 6.69 10.89 -0.99
N TYR A 56 6.31 11.88 -1.79
CA TYR A 56 4.97 11.96 -2.36
C TYR A 56 4.97 11.51 -3.82
N ARG A 57 4.14 10.51 -4.15
CA ARG A 57 3.93 10.02 -5.52
C ARG A 57 2.45 10.13 -5.91
N LEU A 58 2.20 10.95 -6.94
CA LEU A 58 0.92 10.97 -7.64
C LEU A 58 1.02 10.06 -8.87
N TRP A 59 0.09 9.10 -8.96
CA TRP A 59 0.01 8.14 -10.05
C TRP A 59 -1.14 8.53 -10.98
N ASP A 60 -0.81 8.97 -12.20
CA ASP A 60 -1.82 9.23 -13.22
C ASP A 60 -2.19 7.98 -14.03
N ASP A 61 -3.27 8.04 -14.81
CA ASP A 61 -3.76 6.89 -15.59
C ASP A 61 -2.68 6.32 -16.53
N GLU A 62 -1.83 7.18 -17.10
CA GLU A 62 -0.75 6.77 -18.00
C GLU A 62 0.38 6.06 -17.23
N ALA A 63 0.85 6.65 -16.12
CA ALA A 63 1.87 6.07 -15.27
C ALA A 63 1.42 4.72 -14.69
N ILE A 64 0.15 4.62 -14.26
CA ILE A 64 -0.45 3.37 -13.76
C ILE A 64 -0.44 2.30 -14.86
N ASN A 65 -0.92 2.64 -16.05
CA ASN A 65 -0.98 1.70 -17.16
C ASN A 65 0.43 1.20 -17.55
N ALA A 66 1.40 2.11 -17.66
CA ALA A 66 2.79 1.78 -17.96
C ALA A 66 3.42 0.92 -16.85
N TYR A 67 3.15 1.23 -15.58
CA TYR A 67 3.65 0.49 -14.43
C TYR A 67 3.16 -0.95 -14.44
N VAL A 68 1.84 -1.16 -14.55
CA VAL A 68 1.26 -2.51 -14.56
C VAL A 68 1.74 -3.31 -15.78
N LYS A 69 1.78 -2.70 -16.96
CA LYS A 69 2.28 -3.36 -18.18
C LYS A 69 3.73 -3.85 -18.03
N LYS A 70 4.56 -3.06 -17.34
CA LYS A 70 5.99 -3.37 -17.14
C LYS A 70 6.23 -4.37 -16.01
N ARG A 71 5.53 -4.23 -14.89
CA ARG A 71 5.79 -4.99 -13.65
C ARG A 71 4.96 -6.25 -13.53
N HIS A 72 3.77 -6.26 -14.12
CA HIS A 72 2.80 -7.36 -14.07
C HIS A 72 2.31 -7.73 -15.47
N PRO A 73 3.20 -8.09 -16.42
CA PRO A 73 2.82 -8.31 -17.83
C PRO A 73 1.79 -9.44 -18.00
N GLU A 74 1.84 -10.48 -17.17
CA GLU A 74 0.88 -11.60 -17.17
C GLU A 74 -0.54 -11.15 -16.74
N PHE A 75 -0.63 -10.19 -15.82
CA PHE A 75 -1.91 -9.65 -15.32
C PHE A 75 -2.43 -8.48 -16.16
N TYR A 76 -1.56 -7.82 -16.93
CA TYR A 76 -1.91 -6.64 -17.73
C TYR A 76 -3.11 -6.84 -18.68
N PRO A 77 -3.32 -7.99 -19.35
CA PRO A 77 -4.52 -8.22 -20.16
C PRO A 77 -5.82 -8.09 -19.36
N ILE A 78 -5.84 -8.57 -18.11
CA ILE A 78 -6.99 -8.45 -17.21
C ILE A 78 -7.15 -6.99 -16.78
N PHE A 79 -6.06 -6.36 -16.32
CA PHE A 79 -6.06 -4.98 -15.85
C PHE A 79 -6.53 -3.97 -16.91
N SER A 80 -6.02 -4.11 -18.13
CA SER A 80 -6.39 -3.27 -19.27
C SER A 80 -7.82 -3.56 -19.76
N GLY A 81 -8.32 -4.78 -19.55
CA GLY A 81 -9.68 -5.19 -19.89
C GLY A 81 -10.79 -4.64 -18.98
N PHE A 82 -10.46 -4.00 -17.85
CA PHE A 82 -11.49 -3.39 -17.00
C PHE A 82 -12.26 -2.28 -17.74
N SER A 83 -13.60 -2.32 -17.66
CA SER A 83 -14.47 -1.40 -18.40
C SER A 83 -14.45 0.04 -17.85
N ARG A 84 -14.00 0.25 -16.60
CA ARG A 84 -14.02 1.54 -15.93
C ARG A 84 -12.68 1.85 -15.26
N ASN A 85 -12.19 3.09 -15.38
CA ASN A 85 -10.95 3.52 -14.71
C ASN A 85 -11.01 3.34 -13.19
N ILE A 86 -12.20 3.44 -12.58
CA ILE A 86 -12.34 3.25 -11.12
C ILE A 86 -11.94 1.84 -10.69
N MET A 87 -12.22 0.81 -11.49
CA MET A 87 -11.80 -0.56 -11.19
C MET A 87 -10.26 -0.69 -11.24
N ARG A 88 -9.62 0.01 -12.18
CA ARG A 88 -8.15 0.10 -12.23
C ARG A 88 -7.58 0.82 -11.00
N ALA A 89 -8.23 1.89 -10.55
CA ALA A 89 -7.85 2.59 -9.32
C ALA A 89 -8.05 1.72 -8.05
N ASP A 90 -9.08 0.87 -8.03
CA ASP A 90 -9.30 -0.09 -6.95
C ASP A 90 -8.25 -1.20 -6.93
N VAL A 91 -7.70 -1.58 -8.09
CA VAL A 91 -6.65 -2.59 -8.17
C VAL A 91 -5.26 -2.01 -7.92
N ILE A 92 -4.96 -0.82 -8.45
CA ILE A 92 -3.61 -0.26 -8.38
C ILE A 92 -3.17 0.02 -6.94
N ARG A 93 -4.08 0.41 -6.04
CA ARG A 93 -3.75 0.63 -4.62
C ARG A 93 -3.12 -0.61 -3.98
N TYR A 94 -3.62 -1.80 -4.30
CA TYR A 94 -3.08 -3.07 -3.80
C TYR A 94 -1.78 -3.45 -4.51
N ILE A 95 -1.66 -3.21 -5.82
CA ILE A 95 -0.41 -3.45 -6.56
C ILE A 95 0.71 -2.58 -6.01
N LEU A 96 0.44 -1.30 -5.72
CA LEU A 96 1.43 -0.38 -5.16
C LEU A 96 1.87 -0.81 -3.77
N MET A 97 0.92 -1.16 -2.89
CA MET A 97 1.27 -1.66 -1.55
C MET A 97 2.06 -2.97 -1.60
N HIS A 98 1.69 -3.90 -2.48
CA HIS A 98 2.41 -5.16 -2.67
C HIS A 98 3.84 -4.95 -3.21
N ASP A 99 4.00 -4.10 -4.24
CA ASP A 99 5.28 -3.95 -4.92
C ASP A 99 6.26 -3.00 -4.23
N ILE A 100 5.74 -1.97 -3.56
CA ILE A 100 6.51 -0.81 -3.07
C ILE A 100 6.35 -0.64 -1.56
N GLY A 101 5.17 -0.94 -1.01
CA GLY A 101 4.79 -0.53 0.34
C GLY A 101 4.50 0.96 0.43
N GLY A 102 4.44 1.47 1.66
CA GLY A 102 4.12 2.84 2.01
C GLY A 102 2.66 3.00 2.39
N MET A 103 2.11 4.20 2.18
CA MET A 103 0.71 4.50 2.45
C MET A 103 -0.01 4.84 1.16
N TYR A 104 -1.14 4.17 0.89
CA TYR A 104 -2.11 4.64 -0.08
C TYR A 104 -3.16 5.52 0.60
N CYS A 105 -3.54 6.62 -0.04
CA CYS A 105 -4.58 7.53 0.44
C CYS A 105 -5.37 8.13 -0.73
N ASP A 106 -6.69 7.94 -0.76
CA ASP A 106 -7.56 8.59 -1.75
C ASP A 106 -7.48 10.13 -1.64
N LEU A 107 -7.66 10.82 -2.77
CA LEU A 107 -7.43 12.27 -2.85
C LEU A 107 -8.36 13.12 -2.00
N ASP A 108 -9.54 12.61 -1.67
CA ASP A 108 -10.59 13.30 -0.94
C ASP A 108 -10.53 13.06 0.58
N TYR A 109 -9.48 12.39 1.07
CA TYR A 109 -9.24 12.20 2.49
C TYR A 109 -8.31 13.26 3.08
N GLU A 110 -8.71 13.79 4.24
CA GLU A 110 -7.96 14.77 5.01
C GLU A 110 -7.34 14.13 6.24
N PHE A 111 -6.04 14.37 6.44
CA PHE A 111 -5.41 14.12 7.73
C PHE A 111 -5.55 15.39 8.57
N ILE A 112 -6.25 15.29 9.72
CA ILE A 112 -6.48 16.43 10.62
C ILE A 112 -5.46 16.51 11.76
N ARG A 113 -4.64 15.47 11.95
CA ARG A 113 -3.63 15.33 13.00
C ARG A 113 -2.55 14.34 12.56
N PRO A 114 -1.35 14.35 13.16
CA PRO A 114 -0.32 13.37 12.83
C PRO A 114 -0.74 11.97 13.31
N TYR A 115 -0.30 10.94 12.59
CA TYR A 115 -0.46 9.54 12.95
C TYR A 115 0.92 8.89 13.10
N SER A 116 1.10 8.08 14.15
CA SER A 116 2.34 7.35 14.38
C SER A 116 2.17 5.92 13.87
N TYR A 117 2.92 5.56 12.83
CA TYR A 117 2.96 4.21 12.28
C TYR A 117 3.83 3.26 13.13
N GLY A 118 4.73 3.79 13.96
CA GLY A 118 5.62 2.98 14.82
C GLY A 118 6.42 1.95 14.02
N ASP A 119 6.53 0.74 14.57
CA ASP A 119 7.16 -0.42 13.93
C ASP A 119 6.12 -1.32 13.22
N SER A 120 4.96 -0.77 12.85
CA SER A 120 3.93 -1.53 12.15
C SER A 120 4.38 -1.96 10.76
N GLU A 121 4.03 -3.19 10.39
CA GLU A 121 4.18 -3.74 9.04
C GLU A 121 2.91 -3.54 8.20
N LEU A 122 1.77 -3.33 8.86
CA LEU A 122 0.47 -3.15 8.22
C LEU A 122 -0.42 -2.26 9.08
N VAL A 123 -1.04 -1.26 8.45
CA VAL A 123 -2.06 -0.41 9.05
C VAL A 123 -3.30 -0.45 8.16
N LEU A 124 -4.41 -0.93 8.73
CA LEU A 124 -5.71 -0.98 8.08
C LEU A 124 -6.68 -0.06 8.82
N GLY A 125 -7.36 0.82 8.07
CA GLY A 125 -8.45 1.63 8.62
C GLY A 125 -9.77 0.87 8.68
N TYR A 126 -10.65 1.25 9.61
CA TYR A 126 -12.05 0.87 9.55
C TYR A 126 -12.85 1.97 8.82
N GLU A 127 -13.68 1.55 7.87
CA GLU A 127 -14.73 2.38 7.28
C GLU A 127 -15.98 2.38 8.16
N PHE A 128 -16.31 1.21 8.69
CA PHE A 128 -17.33 1.02 9.71
C PHE A 128 -16.69 0.40 10.95
N ASP A 129 -17.00 0.95 12.10
CA ASP A 129 -16.44 0.56 13.39
C ASP A 129 -17.56 0.46 14.43
N GLN A 130 -17.83 -0.77 14.89
CA GLN A 130 -18.88 -1.04 15.87
C GLN A 130 -18.66 -0.30 17.19
N SER A 131 -17.42 0.07 17.53
CA SER A 131 -17.13 0.87 18.72
C SER A 131 -17.68 2.30 18.63
N TYR A 132 -17.95 2.79 17.42
CA TYR A 132 -18.63 4.05 17.14
C TYR A 132 -20.12 3.88 16.82
N GLY A 133 -20.66 2.66 16.94
CA GLY A 133 -22.09 2.36 16.75
C GLY A 133 -22.47 1.94 15.33
N ASP A 134 -21.50 1.68 14.45
CA ASP A 134 -21.76 1.17 13.11
C ASP A 134 -22.28 -0.29 13.13
N PRO A 135 -22.97 -0.75 12.06
CA PRO A 135 -23.58 -2.08 12.05
C PRO A 135 -22.56 -3.24 12.02
N CYS A 136 -21.34 -2.99 11.55
CA CYS A 136 -20.28 -4.00 11.44
C CYS A 136 -18.89 -3.36 11.49
N ASN A 137 -17.87 -4.19 11.69
CA ASN A 137 -16.49 -3.79 11.44
C ASN A 137 -16.16 -4.06 9.97
N GLN A 138 -15.88 -3.02 9.20
CA GLN A 138 -15.50 -3.12 7.79
C GLN A 138 -14.18 -2.41 7.55
N ILE A 139 -13.21 -3.12 6.96
CA ILE A 139 -11.93 -2.54 6.59
C ILE A 139 -12.12 -1.57 5.42
N ALA A 140 -11.56 -0.38 5.56
CA ALA A 140 -11.48 0.63 4.52
C ALA A 140 -10.46 0.23 3.44
N ASN A 141 -10.72 0.62 2.20
CA ASN A 141 -9.76 0.51 1.11
C ASN A 141 -9.18 1.87 0.67
N PHE A 142 -9.55 2.98 1.33
CA PHE A 142 -9.21 4.34 0.90
C PHE A 142 -8.02 4.95 1.63
N VAL A 143 -7.65 4.45 2.82
CA VAL A 143 -6.40 4.78 3.53
C VAL A 143 -5.88 3.54 4.23
N PHE A 144 -4.69 3.09 3.86
CA PHE A 144 -4.00 1.94 4.46
C PHE A 144 -2.51 1.99 4.12
N ALA A 145 -1.70 1.26 4.88
CA ALA A 145 -0.25 1.25 4.69
C ALA A 145 0.36 -0.12 4.94
N SER A 146 1.40 -0.49 4.18
CA SER A 146 2.19 -1.73 4.33
C SER A 146 3.64 -1.56 3.91
#